data_AF-A0A953QNG0-F1
#
_entry.id   AF-A0A953QNG0-F1
#
_cell.length_a   1.000
_cell.length_b   1.000
_cell.length_c   1.000
_cell.angle_alpha   90.00
_cell.angle_beta   90.00
_cell.angle_gamma   90.00
#
_symmetry.space_group_name_H-M   'P 1'
#
loop_
_entity.id
_entity.type
_entity.pdbx_description
1 polymer ?
#
loop_
_entity_poly.entity_id
_entity_poly.type
_entity_poly.pdbx_seq_one_letter_code
_entity_poly.pdbx_strand_id
1 'polypeptide(L)'
;MINTVRLLSAFLALSGSILAQDKSVGATYGTREPITCKSTKDPAKGPLSAQQAALYVRCGREGISRHSGGDLLYLYENVAFEVAKGRPYQTSDSLLTDIDPSLPVYPIRGTFDLYSCSDPRQMTPPKPGKNCGLNKNTQGTGVCYKTGFGDWKCTIGYDFDFRATVREVRGPQ
;
A
#
# COMPACT_ATOMS: atom_id res chain seq x y z
N MET A 1 -73.30 -15.45 -29.99
CA MET A 1 -72.13 -16.21 -29.49
C MET A 1 -70.96 -15.94 -30.42
N ILE A 2 -69.88 -15.35 -29.91
CA ILE A 2 -68.46 -15.53 -30.29
C ILE A 2 -67.68 -14.63 -29.31
N ASN A 3 -66.99 -15.28 -28.35
CA ASN A 3 -66.19 -14.66 -27.30
C ASN A 3 -64.83 -14.23 -27.87
N THR A 4 -64.45 -12.97 -27.70
CA THR A 4 -63.07 -12.51 -27.96
C THR A 4 -62.33 -12.41 -26.62
N VAL A 5 -61.56 -13.46 -26.28
CA VAL A 5 -60.61 -13.42 -25.17
C VAL A 5 -59.31 -12.80 -25.69
N ARG A 6 -58.97 -11.60 -25.19
CA ARG A 6 -57.68 -10.97 -25.45
C ARG A 6 -56.62 -11.63 -24.55
N LEU A 7 -55.65 -12.30 -25.16
CA LEU A 7 -54.43 -12.76 -24.48
C LEU A 7 -53.64 -11.55 -23.97
N LEU A 8 -53.47 -11.43 -22.65
CA LEU A 8 -52.44 -10.57 -22.06
C LEU A 8 -51.09 -11.29 -22.14
N SER A 9 -50.17 -10.73 -22.91
CA SER A 9 -48.77 -11.15 -22.91
C SER A 9 -48.05 -10.46 -21.75
N ALA A 10 -47.69 -11.21 -20.71
CA ALA A 10 -46.85 -10.73 -19.62
C ALA A 10 -45.37 -10.82 -20.03
N PHE A 11 -44.76 -9.68 -20.37
CA PHE A 11 -43.31 -9.57 -20.51
C PHE A 11 -42.68 -9.45 -19.11
N LEU A 12 -42.07 -10.51 -18.61
CA LEU A 12 -41.11 -10.42 -17.50
C LEU A 12 -39.82 -9.79 -18.03
N ALA A 13 -39.63 -8.49 -17.78
CA ALA A 13 -38.33 -7.85 -17.92
C ALA A 13 -37.42 -8.32 -16.77
N LEU A 14 -36.51 -9.26 -17.04
CA LEU A 14 -35.37 -9.50 -16.16
C LEU A 14 -34.44 -8.29 -16.28
N SER A 15 -34.59 -7.34 -15.36
CA SER A 15 -33.64 -6.25 -15.16
C SER A 15 -32.35 -6.82 -14.58
N GLY A 16 -31.45 -7.28 -15.45
CA GLY A 16 -30.07 -7.58 -15.07
C GLY A 16 -29.36 -6.29 -14.71
N SER A 17 -29.24 -5.98 -13.42
CA SER A 17 -28.35 -4.93 -12.96
C SER A 17 -26.91 -5.36 -13.22
N ILE A 18 -26.32 -4.84 -14.31
CA ILE A 18 -24.87 -4.87 -14.52
C ILE A 18 -24.29 -3.93 -13.47
N LEU A 19 -23.86 -4.46 -12.32
CA LEU A 19 -23.03 -3.72 -11.39
C LEU A 19 -21.72 -3.40 -12.12
N ALA A 20 -21.47 -2.11 -12.39
CA ALA A 20 -20.17 -1.65 -12.84
C ALA A 20 -19.14 -2.09 -11.79
N GLN A 21 -18.25 -3.02 -12.15
CA GLN A 21 -17.18 -3.44 -11.27
C GLN A 21 -16.20 -2.27 -11.15
N ASP A 22 -16.15 -1.64 -9.98
CA ASP A 22 -15.14 -0.63 -9.69
C ASP A 22 -13.76 -1.24 -9.96
N LYS A 23 -12.96 -0.57 -10.78
CA LYS A 23 -11.59 -1.01 -11.07
C LYS A 23 -10.81 -1.01 -9.76
N SER A 24 -10.01 -2.06 -9.55
CA SER A 24 -9.08 -2.13 -8.43
C SER A 24 -8.06 -0.98 -8.49
N VAL A 25 -7.34 -0.76 -7.39
CA VAL A 25 -6.37 0.34 -7.28
C VAL A 25 -5.27 0.17 -8.31
N GLY A 26 -4.65 -1.02 -8.39
CA GLY A 26 -3.63 -1.31 -9.39
C GLY A 26 -4.14 -1.11 -10.82
N ALA A 27 -5.34 -1.59 -11.14
CA ALA A 27 -5.96 -1.42 -12.46
C ALA A 27 -6.24 0.06 -12.81
N THR A 28 -6.55 0.89 -11.82
CA THR A 28 -6.74 2.34 -12.00
C THR A 28 -5.45 3.05 -12.36
N TYR A 29 -4.35 2.68 -11.69
CA TYR A 29 -3.03 3.32 -11.86
C TYR A 29 -2.14 2.63 -12.90
N GLY A 30 -2.54 1.48 -13.44
CA GLY A 30 -1.74 0.69 -14.39
C GLY A 30 -0.55 -0.02 -13.73
N THR A 31 -0.73 -0.51 -12.51
CA THR A 31 0.28 -1.17 -11.67
C THR A 31 -0.25 -2.49 -11.09
N ARG A 32 0.59 -3.24 -10.39
CA ARG A 32 0.11 -4.25 -9.42
C ARG A 32 -0.68 -3.58 -8.29
N GLU A 33 -1.42 -4.41 -7.56
CA GLU A 33 -2.10 -3.98 -6.33
C GLU A 33 -1.10 -3.72 -5.19
N PRO A 34 -1.42 -2.78 -4.27
CA PRO A 34 -0.78 -2.71 -2.97
C PRO A 34 -0.81 -4.04 -2.25
N ILE A 35 0.31 -4.40 -1.62
CA ILE A 35 0.33 -5.56 -0.73
C ILE A 35 -0.51 -5.26 0.50
N THR A 36 -1.38 -6.22 0.85
CA THR A 36 -2.18 -6.17 2.07
C THR A 36 -1.82 -7.35 2.97
N CYS A 37 -1.80 -7.11 4.28
CA CYS A 37 -1.53 -8.13 5.28
C CYS A 37 -2.85 -8.53 5.96
N LYS A 38 -3.18 -9.83 5.92
CA LYS A 38 -4.33 -10.37 6.68
C LYS A 38 -4.14 -10.26 8.19
N SER A 39 -2.89 -10.34 8.63
CA SER A 39 -2.46 -10.22 10.03
C SER A 39 -1.02 -9.74 10.08
N THR A 40 -0.67 -8.99 11.11
CA THR A 40 0.71 -8.62 11.43
C THR A 40 1.12 -9.10 12.83
N LYS A 41 0.50 -10.14 13.38
CA LYS A 41 0.79 -10.62 14.74
C LYS A 41 2.06 -11.48 14.86
N ASP A 42 2.57 -11.99 13.74
CA ASP A 42 3.70 -12.91 13.73
C ASP A 42 5.05 -12.21 13.55
N PRO A 43 6.12 -12.65 14.25
CA PRO A 43 6.09 -13.71 15.25
C PRO A 43 5.46 -13.22 16.57
N ALA A 44 4.76 -14.12 17.26
CA ALA A 44 4.17 -13.81 18.56
C ALA A 44 5.23 -13.47 19.63
N LYS A 45 6.43 -14.06 19.54
CA LYS A 45 7.54 -13.85 20.47
C LYS A 45 8.84 -13.63 19.71
N GLY A 46 9.74 -12.84 20.29
CA GLY A 46 11.07 -12.57 19.74
C GLY A 46 11.08 -11.54 18.59
N PRO A 47 12.24 -11.35 17.95
CA PRO A 47 12.38 -10.46 16.80
C PRO A 47 11.63 -10.99 15.59
N LEU A 48 11.12 -10.08 14.76
CA LEU A 48 10.72 -10.38 13.39
C LEU A 48 11.95 -10.63 12.50
N SER A 49 11.77 -11.45 11.45
CA SER A 49 12.77 -11.62 10.40
C SER A 49 12.82 -10.42 9.45
N ALA A 50 13.91 -10.29 8.69
CA ALA A 50 14.03 -9.31 7.61
C ALA A 50 12.88 -9.38 6.58
N GLN A 51 12.41 -10.59 6.27
CA GLN A 51 11.30 -10.79 5.34
C GLN A 51 9.97 -10.30 5.92
N GLN A 52 9.74 -10.53 7.22
CA GLN A 52 8.57 -9.98 7.92
C GLN A 52 8.63 -8.46 8.01
N ALA A 53 9.81 -7.87 8.28
CA ALA A 53 9.99 -6.42 8.24
C ALA A 53 9.58 -5.85 6.88
N ALA A 54 10.12 -6.42 5.80
CA ALA A 54 9.82 -5.99 4.45
C ALA A 54 8.33 -6.10 4.14
N LEU A 55 7.69 -7.22 4.47
CA LEU A 55 6.25 -7.42 4.28
C LEU A 55 5.42 -6.39 5.06
N TYR A 56 5.72 -6.18 6.33
CA TYR A 56 4.94 -5.28 7.19
C TYR A 56 5.15 -3.80 6.89
N VAL A 57 6.34 -3.40 6.43
CA VAL A 57 6.55 -2.06 5.86
C VAL A 57 5.67 -1.89 4.63
N ARG A 58 5.69 -2.84 3.68
CA ARG A 58 4.87 -2.73 2.45
C ARG A 58 3.39 -2.67 2.77
N CYS A 59 2.88 -3.57 3.61
CA CYS A 59 1.48 -3.56 4.01
C CYS A 59 1.03 -2.26 4.71
N GLY A 60 1.93 -1.62 5.47
CA GLY A 60 1.64 -0.39 6.20
C GLY A 60 1.90 0.89 5.41
N ARG A 61 2.52 0.82 4.22
CA ARG A 61 2.98 1.98 3.45
C ARG A 61 2.51 1.99 2.00
N GLU A 62 2.19 0.85 1.42
CA GLU A 62 1.62 0.79 0.08
C GLU A 62 0.15 1.19 0.12
N GLY A 63 -0.27 2.00 -0.86
CA GLY A 63 -1.64 2.48 -0.95
C GLY A 63 -1.73 3.93 -1.42
N ILE A 64 -2.96 4.42 -1.49
CA ILE A 64 -3.26 5.78 -1.92
C ILE A 64 -3.07 6.73 -0.74
N SER A 65 -2.26 7.77 -0.93
CA SER A 65 -2.22 8.93 -0.03
C SER A 65 -2.75 10.15 -0.76
N ARG A 66 -3.57 10.93 -0.03
CA ARG A 66 -4.17 12.17 -0.53
C ARG A 66 -3.15 13.30 -0.43
N HIS A 67 -2.89 13.98 -1.53
CA HIS A 67 -2.09 15.20 -1.55
C HIS A 67 -2.89 16.35 -2.17
N SER A 68 -2.52 17.59 -1.83
CA SER A 68 -3.14 18.79 -2.39
C SER A 68 -3.04 18.89 -3.91
N GLY A 69 -2.05 18.22 -4.52
CA GLY A 69 -1.85 18.11 -5.96
C GLY A 69 -2.47 16.87 -6.62
N GLY A 70 -3.29 16.11 -5.89
CA GLY A 70 -3.90 14.86 -6.35
C GLY A 70 -3.46 13.64 -5.54
N ASP A 71 -4.24 12.56 -5.67
CA ASP A 71 -3.96 11.30 -5.00
C ASP A 71 -2.74 10.60 -5.64
N LEU A 72 -1.85 10.08 -4.79
CA LEU A 72 -0.69 9.30 -5.21
C LEU A 72 -0.77 7.88 -4.66
N LEU A 73 -0.59 6.90 -5.53
CA LEU A 73 -0.37 5.52 -5.16
C LEU A 73 1.12 5.30 -4.90
N TYR A 74 1.46 4.86 -3.68
CA TYR A 74 2.81 4.47 -3.31
C TYR A 74 2.97 2.95 -3.36
N LEU A 75 4.03 2.47 -4.00
CA LEU A 75 4.39 1.06 -4.10
C LEU A 75 5.88 0.87 -3.83
N TYR A 76 6.22 -0.19 -3.10
CA TYR A 76 7.60 -0.49 -2.71
C TYR A 76 8.07 -1.73 -3.46
N GLU A 77 9.24 -1.64 -4.08
CA GLU A 77 9.89 -2.74 -4.81
C GLU A 77 11.31 -2.97 -4.31
N ASN A 78 11.87 -4.12 -4.68
CA ASN A 78 13.28 -4.46 -4.41
C ASN A 78 13.69 -4.22 -2.96
N VAL A 79 12.77 -4.55 -2.04
CA VAL A 79 12.93 -4.26 -0.61
C VAL A 79 13.93 -5.25 0.00
N ALA A 80 15.03 -4.71 0.52
CA ALA A 80 16.06 -5.48 1.20
C ALA A 80 16.39 -4.82 2.54
N PHE A 81 15.92 -5.40 3.64
CA PHE A 81 16.11 -4.88 4.98
C PHE A 81 16.94 -5.79 5.86
N GLU A 82 17.61 -5.17 6.82
CA GLU A 82 18.22 -5.81 7.98
C GLU A 82 17.44 -5.40 9.22
N VAL A 83 17.32 -6.33 10.18
CA VAL A 83 16.71 -6.08 11.49
C VAL A 83 17.82 -6.15 12.52
N ALA A 84 18.04 -5.05 13.23
CA ALA A 84 19.03 -4.99 14.31
C ALA A 84 18.53 -5.71 15.56
N LYS A 85 19.43 -5.92 16.52
CA LYS A 85 19.07 -6.43 17.85
C LYS A 85 18.04 -5.50 18.50
N GLY A 86 17.05 -6.11 19.16
CA GLY A 86 16.05 -5.37 19.93
C GLY A 86 16.68 -4.54 21.04
N ARG A 87 16.17 -3.33 21.23
CA ARG A 87 16.53 -2.43 22.34
C ARG A 87 15.29 -2.06 23.16
N PRO A 88 15.44 -1.66 24.43
CA PRO A 88 14.34 -1.09 25.20
C PRO A 88 13.74 0.14 24.51
N TYR A 89 12.45 0.38 24.76
CA TYR A 89 11.77 1.62 24.43
C TYR A 89 12.49 2.82 25.07
N GLN A 90 12.58 3.92 24.32
CA GLN A 90 13.16 5.18 24.78
C GLN A 90 12.19 6.33 24.53
N THR A 91 12.37 7.46 25.20
CA THR A 91 11.52 8.65 25.01
C THR A 91 11.54 9.18 23.57
N SER A 92 12.62 8.94 22.82
CA SER A 92 12.68 9.25 21.38
C SER A 92 11.68 8.45 20.53
N ASP A 93 11.17 7.33 21.05
CA ASP A 93 10.19 6.49 20.39
C ASP A 93 8.74 6.93 20.70
N SER A 94 8.53 8.02 21.46
CA SER A 94 7.20 8.46 21.92
C SER A 94 6.23 8.85 20.80
N LEU A 95 6.74 9.06 19.59
CA LEU A 95 5.91 9.31 18.40
C LEU A 95 5.24 8.03 17.86
N LEU A 96 5.63 6.85 18.35
CA LEU A 96 5.01 5.56 18.05
C LEU A 96 3.78 5.38 18.94
N THR A 97 2.68 6.07 18.62
CA THR A 97 1.55 6.31 19.54
C THR A 97 0.83 5.08 20.07
N ASP A 98 0.96 3.92 19.42
CA ASP A 98 0.28 2.68 19.77
C ASP A 98 1.22 1.56 20.24
N ILE A 99 2.50 1.88 20.43
CA ILE A 99 3.53 0.96 20.91
C ILE A 99 3.18 0.39 22.29
N ASP A 100 3.54 -0.88 22.51
CA ASP A 100 3.66 -1.44 23.85
C ASP A 100 5.06 -1.11 24.42
N PRO A 101 5.19 -0.16 25.37
CA PRO A 101 6.48 0.26 25.89
C PRO A 101 7.17 -0.79 26.77
N SER A 102 6.46 -1.87 27.15
CA SER A 102 7.04 -2.99 27.89
C SER A 102 7.83 -3.96 27.00
N LEU A 103 7.70 -3.84 25.68
CA LEU A 103 8.34 -4.69 24.70
C LEU A 103 9.49 -3.98 23.99
N PRO A 104 10.51 -4.73 23.51
CA PRO A 104 11.62 -4.14 22.76
C PRO A 104 11.17 -3.59 21.40
N VAL A 105 11.88 -2.57 20.93
CA VAL A 105 11.81 -2.08 19.55
C VAL A 105 13.00 -2.60 18.75
N TYR A 106 12.80 -2.80 17.46
CA TYR A 106 13.78 -3.39 16.55
C TYR A 106 14.10 -2.40 15.43
N PRO A 107 15.25 -1.71 15.51
CA PRO A 107 15.68 -0.85 14.42
C PRO A 107 15.84 -1.64 13.12
N ILE A 108 15.43 -1.03 12.01
CA ILE A 108 15.62 -1.59 10.67
C ILE A 108 16.39 -0.61 9.80
N ARG A 109 17.12 -1.15 8.82
CA ARG A 109 17.77 -0.36 7.77
C ARG A 109 17.80 -1.13 6.47
N GLY A 110 18.01 -0.43 5.36
CA GLY A 110 18.30 -1.08 4.10
C GLY A 110 17.87 -0.27 2.89
N THR A 111 17.55 -0.96 1.81
CA THR A 111 17.27 -0.37 0.51
C THR A 111 15.90 -0.75 0.00
N PHE A 112 15.31 0.12 -0.81
CA PHE A 112 14.05 -0.14 -1.50
C PHE A 112 13.85 0.85 -2.64
N ASP A 113 13.08 0.43 -3.63
CA ASP A 113 12.58 1.29 -4.69
C ASP A 113 11.19 1.79 -4.31
N LEU A 114 11.00 3.10 -4.32
CA LEU A 114 9.71 3.73 -4.08
C LEU A 114 9.13 4.28 -5.38
N TYR A 115 8.02 3.70 -5.79
CA TYR A 115 7.18 4.23 -6.84
C TYR A 115 6.12 5.15 -6.25
N SER A 116 5.99 6.35 -6.82
CA SER A 116 4.87 7.26 -6.59
C SER A 116 4.14 7.47 -7.91
N CYS A 117 2.90 7.03 -7.99
CA CYS A 117 2.12 6.99 -9.22
C CYS A 117 0.88 7.87 -9.11
N SER A 118 0.62 8.68 -10.13
CA SER A 118 -0.64 9.42 -10.29
C SER A 118 -1.65 8.60 -11.09
N ASP A 119 -2.95 8.86 -10.96
CA ASP A 119 -3.94 8.31 -11.90
C ASP A 119 -3.62 8.85 -13.30
N PRO A 120 -3.28 7.99 -14.28
CA PRO A 120 -2.85 8.42 -15.60
C PRO A 120 -3.91 9.24 -16.34
N ARG A 121 -5.20 9.11 -15.98
CA ARG A 121 -6.33 9.85 -16.58
C ARG A 121 -6.47 11.26 -16.02
N GLN A 122 -5.95 11.51 -14.83
CA GLN A 122 -5.99 12.83 -14.18
C GLN A 122 -4.76 13.70 -14.53
N MET A 123 -3.78 13.14 -15.25
CA MET A 123 -2.62 13.87 -15.75
C MET A 123 -2.96 14.66 -17.03
N THR A 124 -2.24 15.76 -17.27
CA THR A 124 -2.39 16.58 -18.49
C THR A 124 -1.05 16.67 -19.25
N PRO A 125 -0.95 16.11 -20.47
CA PRO A 125 -1.90 15.18 -21.08
C PRO A 125 -1.95 13.84 -20.29
N PRO A 126 -2.96 12.99 -20.49
CA PRO A 126 -2.99 11.65 -19.90
C PRO A 126 -1.76 10.83 -20.30
N LYS A 127 -1.14 10.12 -19.34
CA LYS A 127 0.10 9.37 -19.55
C LYS A 127 0.03 7.91 -19.08
N PRO A 128 -0.82 7.04 -19.68
CA PRO A 128 -0.88 5.62 -19.33
C PRO A 128 0.49 4.94 -19.43
N GLY A 129 0.90 4.24 -18.36
CA GLY A 129 2.18 3.52 -18.32
C GLY A 129 3.42 4.42 -18.20
N LYS A 130 3.25 5.73 -18.02
CA LYS A 130 4.30 6.73 -17.77
C LYS A 130 3.88 7.70 -16.66
N ASN A 131 3.07 7.22 -15.73
CA ASN A 131 2.41 7.99 -14.68
C ASN A 131 3.10 7.88 -13.32
N CYS A 132 4.26 7.22 -13.25
CA CYS A 132 5.00 7.03 -12.01
C CYS A 132 6.35 7.76 -12.02
N GLY A 133 6.79 8.16 -10.83
CA GLY A 133 8.19 8.44 -10.50
C GLY A 133 8.78 7.31 -9.69
N LEU A 134 10.05 6.99 -9.92
CA LEU A 134 10.82 6.00 -9.17
C LEU A 134 11.95 6.68 -8.39
N ASN A 135 12.01 6.40 -7.09
CA ASN A 135 13.08 6.82 -6.19
C ASN A 135 13.80 5.59 -5.68
N LYS A 136 15.10 5.50 -5.95
CA LYS A 136 15.95 4.42 -5.46
C LYS A 136 16.53 4.81 -4.10
N ASN A 137 15.98 4.26 -3.03
CA ASN A 137 16.43 4.58 -1.67
C ASN A 137 17.50 3.59 -1.25
N THR A 138 18.72 4.10 -1.02
CA THR A 138 19.88 3.28 -0.65
C THR A 138 20.22 3.33 0.84
N GLN A 139 19.59 4.22 1.61
CA GLN A 139 19.87 4.44 3.03
C GLN A 139 18.59 4.63 3.84
N GLY A 140 17.62 3.71 3.70
CA GLY A 140 16.43 3.70 4.53
C GLY A 140 16.76 3.33 5.97
N THR A 141 16.19 4.05 6.94
CA THR A 141 16.28 3.71 8.37
C THR A 141 14.91 3.78 9.03
N GLY A 142 14.69 2.94 10.03
CA GLY A 142 13.36 2.78 10.59
C GLY A 142 13.32 1.93 11.84
N VAL A 143 12.11 1.53 12.21
CA VAL A 143 11.86 0.71 13.39
C VAL A 143 10.65 -0.19 13.18
N CYS A 144 10.74 -1.40 13.72
CA CYS A 144 9.62 -2.29 13.91
C CYS A 144 9.34 -2.46 15.41
N TYR A 145 8.07 -2.44 15.78
CA TYR A 145 7.62 -2.52 17.16
C TYR A 145 6.29 -3.26 17.26
N LYS A 146 5.98 -3.76 18.46
CA LYS A 146 4.66 -4.31 18.76
C LYS A 146 3.76 -3.24 19.34
N THR A 147 2.51 -3.25 18.92
CA THR A 147 1.46 -2.44 19.53
C THR A 147 0.99 -3.07 20.83
N GLY A 148 0.23 -2.32 21.64
CA GLY A 148 -0.47 -2.86 22.81
C GLY A 148 -1.45 -4.00 22.52
N PHE A 149 -1.84 -4.21 21.25
CA PHE A 149 -2.69 -5.31 20.80
C PHE A 149 -1.90 -6.50 20.24
N GLY A 150 -0.57 -6.42 20.27
CA GLY A 150 0.35 -7.47 19.81
C GLY A 150 0.56 -7.51 18.29
N ASP A 151 0.10 -6.51 17.55
CA ASP A 151 0.35 -6.37 16.12
C ASP A 151 1.74 -5.75 15.89
N TRP A 152 2.46 -6.23 14.90
CA TRP A 152 3.67 -5.58 14.44
C TRP A 152 3.33 -4.38 13.57
N LYS A 153 4.04 -3.28 13.82
CA LYS A 153 4.13 -2.13 12.93
C LYS A 153 5.57 -1.86 12.60
N CYS A 154 5.85 -1.71 11.31
CA CYS A 154 7.17 -1.37 10.81
C CYS A 154 7.08 -0.07 10.02
N THR A 155 7.94 0.87 10.34
CA THR A 155 8.06 2.14 9.65
C THR A 155 9.48 2.29 9.14
N ILE A 156 9.61 2.82 7.93
CA ILE A 156 10.90 3.20 7.37
C ILE A 156 10.80 4.63 6.86
N GLY A 157 11.78 5.44 7.25
CA GLY A 157 12.05 6.76 6.72
C GLY A 157 13.17 6.71 5.70
N TYR A 158 13.24 7.74 4.87
CA TYR A 158 14.23 7.89 3.83
C TYR A 158 14.34 9.38 3.45
N ASP A 159 15.51 9.76 2.96
CA ASP A 159 15.73 11.09 2.41
C ASP A 159 15.26 11.11 0.96
N PHE A 160 14.18 11.85 0.71
CA PHE A 160 13.62 11.97 -0.63
C PHE A 160 14.39 13.01 -1.45
N ASP A 161 15.18 12.55 -2.42
CA ASP A 161 15.80 13.43 -3.42
C ASP A 161 14.94 13.50 -4.69
N PHE A 162 14.14 14.55 -4.80
CA PHE A 162 13.29 14.82 -5.96
C PHE A 162 14.07 15.01 -7.27
N ARG A 163 15.38 15.29 -7.20
CA ARG A 163 16.25 15.45 -8.38
C ARG A 163 16.74 14.11 -8.89
N ALA A 164 16.90 13.13 -8.01
CA ALA A 164 17.27 11.77 -8.35
C ALA A 164 16.08 10.90 -8.80
N THR A 165 14.84 11.39 -8.66
CA THR A 165 13.64 10.68 -9.12
C THR A 165 13.69 10.43 -10.63
N VAL A 166 13.64 9.17 -11.04
CA VAL A 166 13.44 8.80 -12.45
C VAL A 166 11.96 8.98 -12.78
N ARG A 167 11.62 9.91 -13.68
CA ARG A 167 10.23 10.28 -14.01
C ARG A 167 9.71 9.50 -15.22
N GLU A 168 8.38 9.53 -15.36
CA GLU A 168 7.66 8.95 -16.51
C GLU A 168 7.94 7.46 -16.71
N VAL A 169 8.13 6.74 -15.61
CA VAL A 169 8.34 5.29 -15.64
C VAL A 169 7.03 4.55 -15.60
N ARG A 170 7.04 3.34 -16.13
CA ARG A 170 5.97 2.37 -15.90
C ARG A 170 6.00 1.92 -14.45
N GLY A 171 4.85 1.92 -13.78
CA GLY A 171 4.73 1.39 -12.43
C GLY A 171 4.96 -0.12 -12.39
N PRO A 172 5.26 -0.69 -11.21
CA PRO A 172 5.50 -2.11 -11.06
C PRO A 172 4.26 -2.91 -11.46
N GLN A 173 4.46 -4.10 -12.02
CA GLN A 173 3.41 -4.99 -12.55
C GLN A 173 3.25 -6.22 -11.66
#